data_AF-A0A3D9JVN9-F1
#
_entry.id   AF-A0A3D9JVN9-F1
#
_cell.length_a   1.000
_cell.length_b   1.000
_cell.length_c   1.000
_cell.angle_alpha   90.00
_cell.angle_beta   90.00
_cell.angle_gamma   90.00
#
_symmetry.space_group_name_H-M   'P 1'
#
loop_
_entity.id
_entity.type
_entity.pdbx_description
1 polymer ?
#
loop_
_entity_poly.entity_id
_entity_poly.type
_entity_poly.pdbx_seq_one_letter_code
_entity_poly.pdbx_strand_id
1 'polypeptide(L)'
;MLEWTSDAWGKLTGPYGTGEKVPALLQQLMGEYDQEIADELFQEYLFHQNTIYTVTYAAVPYLTQMARSTTDPEVRRDLFVTCGVIEASRDRSEAAPFPAAWAGLAEQVGAPVCSDIYGSYIEAIREMASLGEDVRAHAADAPVDESEKRYILLADAAYRGSHPVANMLMTFSSGDEYVAVCPACEQDVYLWPNGEGGRIQAFAEDPVFEEEQEAYEVVPTAKFADAEQKTLAKHAAAIGEHGLARDLPYLAGEANCPSCGQHMQIWPALLSTFSG
;
A
#
# COMPACT_ATOMS: atom_id res chain seq x y z
N MET A 1 -15.80 -0.59 -18.08
CA MET A 1 -15.75 -1.71 -17.12
C MET A 1 -16.12 -2.98 -17.87
N LEU A 2 -15.48 -4.12 -17.58
CA LEU A 2 -15.71 -5.38 -18.29
C LEU A 2 -17.05 -6.00 -17.84
N GLU A 3 -18.01 -6.13 -18.77
CA GLU A 3 -19.33 -6.70 -18.47
C GLU A 3 -19.27 -8.10 -17.81
N TRP A 4 -20.18 -8.35 -16.87
CA TRP A 4 -20.28 -9.61 -16.12
C TRP A 4 -20.40 -10.86 -16.99
N THR A 5 -21.15 -10.73 -18.08
CA THR A 5 -21.46 -11.84 -19.00
C THR A 5 -20.39 -12.03 -20.07
N SER A 6 -19.28 -11.29 -19.98
CA SER A 6 -18.20 -11.39 -20.95
C SER A 6 -17.40 -12.68 -20.76
N ASP A 7 -17.27 -13.47 -21.82
CA ASP A 7 -16.40 -14.67 -21.82
C ASP A 7 -14.91 -14.32 -21.58
N ALA A 8 -14.55 -13.04 -21.68
CA ALA A 8 -13.19 -12.57 -21.39
C ALA A 8 -12.76 -12.84 -19.94
N TRP A 9 -13.68 -12.93 -18.97
CA TRP A 9 -13.35 -13.26 -17.57
C TRP A 9 -12.61 -14.60 -17.46
N GLY A 10 -13.01 -15.60 -18.24
CA GLY A 10 -12.33 -16.90 -18.30
C GLY A 10 -10.95 -16.87 -18.96
N LYS A 11 -10.56 -15.74 -19.57
CA LYS A 11 -9.23 -15.52 -20.15
C LYS A 11 -8.31 -14.69 -19.25
N LEU A 12 -8.86 -14.04 -18.23
CA LEU A 12 -8.08 -13.32 -17.24
C LEU A 12 -7.43 -14.32 -16.28
N THR A 13 -6.18 -14.05 -15.95
CA THR A 13 -5.37 -14.80 -14.99
C THR A 13 -5.56 -14.25 -13.58
N GLY A 14 -5.53 -15.14 -12.59
CA GLY A 14 -5.44 -14.86 -11.16
C GLY A 14 -4.36 -15.76 -10.51
N PRO A 15 -4.20 -15.71 -9.17
CA PRO A 15 -3.19 -16.47 -8.43
C PRO A 15 -3.22 -17.98 -8.69
N TYR A 16 -4.42 -18.56 -8.70
CA TYR A 16 -4.63 -20.02 -8.76
C TYR A 16 -5.39 -20.49 -10.00
N GLY A 17 -5.55 -19.64 -11.02
CA GLY A 17 -6.26 -20.03 -12.24
C GLY A 17 -6.85 -18.87 -13.02
N THR A 18 -8.05 -19.09 -13.56
CA THR A 18 -8.77 -18.11 -14.38
C THR A 18 -9.73 -17.26 -13.55
N GLY A 19 -10.11 -16.11 -14.10
CA GLY A 19 -11.08 -15.19 -13.49
C GLY A 19 -12.56 -15.59 -13.65
N GLU A 20 -12.87 -16.81 -14.09
CA GLU A 20 -14.24 -17.23 -14.44
C GLU A 20 -15.24 -17.11 -13.27
N LYS A 21 -14.78 -17.34 -12.04
CA LYS A 21 -15.63 -17.27 -10.83
C LYS A 21 -15.79 -15.85 -10.26
N VAL A 22 -14.90 -14.93 -10.62
CA VAL A 22 -14.86 -13.57 -10.05
C VAL A 22 -16.15 -12.79 -10.28
N PRO A 23 -16.79 -12.81 -11.47
CA PRO A 23 -18.09 -12.19 -11.68
C PRO A 23 -19.15 -12.58 -10.66
N ALA A 24 -19.26 -13.87 -10.32
CA ALA A 24 -20.29 -14.36 -9.41
C ALA A 24 -20.06 -13.87 -7.97
N LEU A 25 -18.81 -13.89 -7.50
CA LEU A 25 -18.45 -13.40 -6.16
C LEU A 25 -18.71 -11.90 -6.02
N LEU A 26 -18.28 -11.11 -7.01
CA LEU A 26 -18.52 -9.68 -7.05
C LEU A 26 -20.02 -9.33 -7.12
N GLN A 27 -20.82 -10.08 -7.90
CA GLN A 27 -22.27 -9.91 -7.93
C GLN A 27 -22.91 -10.19 -6.58
N GLN A 28 -22.44 -11.21 -5.87
CA GLN A 28 -22.91 -11.52 -4.53
C GLN A 28 -22.60 -10.39 -3.55
N LEU A 29 -21.35 -9.91 -3.52
CA LEU A 29 -20.92 -8.77 -2.69
C LEU A 29 -21.70 -7.48 -2.99
N MET A 30 -22.04 -7.24 -4.25
CA MET A 30 -22.84 -6.06 -4.65
C MET A 30 -24.30 -6.16 -4.21
N GLY A 31 -24.83 -7.37 -4.04
CA GLY A 31 -26.17 -7.58 -3.50
C GLY A 31 -26.21 -7.42 -1.99
N GLU A 32 -25.27 -8.07 -1.30
CA GLU A 32 -25.07 -8.00 0.14
C GLU A 32 -23.59 -8.21 0.43
N TYR A 33 -22.94 -7.21 1.05
CA TYR A 33 -21.52 -7.31 1.38
C TYR A 33 -21.33 -8.34 2.49
N ASP A 34 -20.44 -9.29 2.25
CA ASP A 34 -20.06 -10.34 3.18
C ASP A 34 -18.54 -10.41 3.26
N GLN A 35 -18.01 -10.38 4.48
CA GLN A 35 -16.56 -10.29 4.69
C GLN A 35 -15.83 -11.57 4.28
N GLU A 36 -16.41 -12.76 4.53
CA GLU A 36 -15.76 -14.02 4.17
C GLU A 36 -15.63 -14.15 2.65
N ILE A 37 -16.63 -13.69 1.91
CA ILE A 37 -16.61 -13.67 0.44
C ILE A 37 -15.63 -12.63 -0.09
N ALA A 38 -15.55 -11.46 0.56
CA ALA A 38 -14.58 -10.43 0.20
C ALA A 38 -13.14 -10.94 0.41
N ASP A 39 -12.88 -11.63 1.52
CA ASP A 39 -11.60 -12.24 1.83
C ASP A 39 -11.25 -13.36 0.84
N GLU A 40 -12.20 -14.26 0.53
CA GLU A 40 -12.02 -15.31 -0.48
C GLU A 40 -11.69 -14.68 -1.84
N LEU A 41 -12.48 -13.69 -2.28
CA LEU A 41 -12.26 -13.00 -3.55
C LEU A 41 -10.84 -12.43 -3.59
N PHE A 42 -10.44 -11.69 -2.55
CA PHE A 42 -9.13 -11.05 -2.49
C PHE A 42 -7.99 -12.07 -2.53
N GLN A 43 -7.99 -13.05 -1.62
CA GLN A 43 -6.87 -13.96 -1.39
C GLN A 43 -6.74 -15.05 -2.47
N GLU A 44 -7.87 -15.55 -2.99
CA GLU A 44 -7.87 -16.68 -3.93
C GLU A 44 -7.82 -16.23 -5.40
N TYR A 45 -8.36 -15.04 -5.71
CA TYR A 45 -8.55 -14.62 -7.10
C TYR A 45 -7.84 -13.33 -7.47
N LEU A 46 -7.71 -12.36 -6.55
CA LEU A 46 -7.24 -11.03 -6.92
C LEU A 46 -5.78 -10.75 -6.54
N PHE A 47 -5.27 -11.36 -5.48
CA PHE A 47 -3.98 -10.95 -4.92
C PHE A 47 -3.30 -12.09 -4.18
N HIS A 48 -2.02 -12.31 -4.46
CA HIS A 48 -1.19 -13.25 -3.72
C HIS A 48 0.28 -12.82 -3.76
N GLN A 49 1.00 -12.92 -2.64
CA GLN A 49 2.43 -12.60 -2.54
C GLN A 49 2.83 -11.27 -3.21
N ASN A 50 2.10 -10.19 -2.92
CA ASN A 50 2.35 -8.85 -3.49
C ASN A 50 2.29 -8.78 -5.02
N THR A 51 1.52 -9.68 -5.64
CA THR A 51 1.33 -9.74 -7.09
C THR A 51 -0.13 -9.47 -7.44
N ILE A 52 -0.35 -8.59 -8.40
CA ILE A 52 -1.66 -8.35 -9.03
C ILE A 52 -1.70 -8.99 -10.43
N TYR A 53 -2.90 -9.41 -10.83
CA TYR A 53 -3.12 -10.19 -12.05
C TYR A 53 -4.13 -9.50 -12.95
N THR A 54 -4.26 -9.95 -14.20
CA THR A 54 -5.21 -9.35 -15.17
C THR A 54 -6.65 -9.33 -14.66
N VAL A 55 -7.06 -10.33 -13.86
CA VAL A 55 -8.39 -10.35 -13.21
C VAL A 55 -8.54 -9.27 -12.13
N THR A 56 -7.46 -8.92 -11.43
CA THR A 56 -7.43 -7.84 -10.44
C THR A 56 -7.81 -6.51 -11.06
N TYR A 57 -7.23 -6.19 -12.22
CA TYR A 57 -7.55 -4.96 -12.95
C TYR A 57 -9.03 -4.90 -13.36
N ALA A 58 -9.62 -6.03 -13.75
CA ALA A 58 -11.04 -6.08 -14.13
C ALA A 58 -11.98 -5.99 -12.92
N ALA A 59 -11.57 -6.48 -11.74
CA ALA A 59 -12.38 -6.50 -10.53
C ALA A 59 -12.44 -5.15 -9.78
N VAL A 60 -11.33 -4.41 -9.72
CA VAL A 60 -11.22 -3.15 -8.95
C VAL A 60 -12.29 -2.10 -9.28
N PRO A 61 -12.73 -1.91 -10.55
CA PRO A 61 -13.85 -1.03 -10.85
C PRO A 61 -15.15 -1.39 -10.10
N TYR A 62 -15.42 -2.69 -9.91
CA TYR A 62 -16.59 -3.15 -9.16
C TYR A 62 -16.43 -2.93 -7.65
N LEU A 63 -15.24 -3.20 -7.11
CA LEU A 63 -14.91 -2.89 -5.71
C LEU A 63 -15.09 -1.39 -5.41
N THR A 64 -14.69 -0.55 -6.36
CA THR A 64 -14.86 0.91 -6.28
C THR A 64 -16.32 1.31 -6.32
N GLN A 65 -17.12 0.71 -7.21
CA GLN A 65 -18.57 0.93 -7.24
C GLN A 65 -19.23 0.58 -5.89
N MET A 66 -18.83 -0.53 -5.26
CA MET A 66 -19.32 -0.92 -3.93
C MET A 66 -18.94 0.11 -2.86
N ALA A 67 -17.68 0.53 -2.81
CA ALA A 67 -17.19 1.51 -1.83
C ALA A 67 -17.93 2.86 -1.94
N ARG A 68 -18.28 3.28 -3.16
CA ARG A 68 -19.05 4.50 -3.41
C ARG A 68 -20.53 4.39 -3.07
N SER A 69 -21.09 3.19 -3.20
CA SER A 69 -22.55 2.97 -3.06
C SER A 69 -22.96 2.56 -1.66
N THR A 70 -22.05 1.93 -0.90
CA THR A 70 -22.33 1.54 0.48
C THR A 70 -22.61 2.75 1.37
N THR A 71 -23.48 2.59 2.36
CA THR A 71 -23.64 3.55 3.47
C THR A 71 -22.86 3.13 4.71
N ASP A 72 -22.36 1.90 4.74
CA ASP A 72 -21.57 1.36 5.84
C ASP A 72 -20.12 1.87 5.74
N PRO A 73 -19.64 2.65 6.73
CA PRO A 73 -18.30 3.20 6.71
C PRO A 73 -17.20 2.15 6.91
N GLU A 74 -17.48 1.02 7.58
CA GLU A 74 -16.51 -0.07 7.76
C GLU A 74 -16.26 -0.76 6.42
N VAL A 75 -17.34 -1.14 5.72
CA VAL A 75 -17.26 -1.72 4.36
C VAL A 75 -16.54 -0.77 3.40
N ARG A 76 -16.80 0.55 3.50
CA ARG A 76 -16.09 1.53 2.68
C ARG A 76 -14.59 1.57 2.98
N ARG A 77 -14.20 1.55 4.26
CA ARG A 77 -12.80 1.49 4.68
C ARG A 77 -12.13 0.24 4.14
N ASP A 78 -12.75 -0.92 4.28
CA ASP A 78 -12.15 -2.20 3.91
C ASP A 78 -11.91 -2.29 2.41
N LEU A 79 -12.88 -1.84 1.60
CA LEU A 79 -12.72 -1.74 0.14
C LEU A 79 -11.66 -0.69 -0.25
N PHE A 80 -11.60 0.44 0.46
CA PHE A 80 -10.59 1.48 0.25
C PHE A 80 -9.18 0.97 0.55
N VAL A 81 -8.99 0.22 1.64
CA VAL A 81 -7.70 -0.39 1.98
C VAL A 81 -7.33 -1.49 0.98
N THR A 82 -8.27 -2.38 0.65
CA THR A 82 -8.07 -3.49 -0.29
C THR A 82 -7.59 -2.99 -1.65
N CYS A 83 -8.25 -1.98 -2.22
CA CYS A 83 -7.83 -1.40 -3.50
C CYS A 83 -6.51 -0.62 -3.38
N GLY A 84 -6.18 -0.11 -2.20
CA GLY A 84 -4.92 0.58 -1.94
C GLY A 84 -3.73 -0.38 -1.91
N VAL A 85 -3.90 -1.57 -1.31
CA VAL A 85 -2.90 -2.66 -1.35
C VAL A 85 -2.66 -3.13 -2.79
N ILE A 86 -3.73 -3.27 -3.57
CA ILE A 86 -3.64 -3.60 -5.00
C ILE A 86 -2.84 -2.54 -5.77
N GLU A 87 -3.15 -1.26 -5.57
CA GLU A 87 -2.43 -0.16 -6.25
C GLU A 87 -0.97 -0.03 -5.78
N ALA A 88 -0.68 -0.29 -4.50
CA ALA A 88 0.69 -0.29 -3.99
C ALA A 88 1.57 -1.34 -4.69
N SER A 89 0.99 -2.49 -5.04
CA SER A 89 1.66 -3.61 -5.70
C SER A 89 1.64 -3.56 -7.23
N ARG A 90 1.15 -2.46 -7.81
CA ARG A 90 1.06 -2.30 -9.27
C ARG A 90 2.41 -1.95 -9.89
N ASP A 91 2.84 -2.72 -10.89
CA ASP A 91 3.97 -2.35 -11.74
C ASP A 91 3.61 -1.15 -12.63
N ARG A 92 4.41 -0.09 -12.54
CA ARG A 92 4.22 1.17 -13.28
C ARG A 92 5.21 1.38 -14.42
N SER A 93 6.13 0.44 -14.63
CA SER A 93 7.01 0.47 -15.81
C SER A 93 6.21 0.37 -17.12
N GLU A 94 4.96 -0.09 -17.04
CA GLU A 94 4.10 -0.31 -18.19
C GLU A 94 3.09 0.83 -18.41
N ALA A 95 3.12 1.42 -19.61
CA ALA A 95 2.26 2.53 -20.00
C ALA A 95 1.33 2.17 -21.18
N ALA A 96 0.35 3.05 -21.39
CA ALA A 96 -0.79 2.94 -22.31
C ALA A 96 -0.52 2.27 -23.68
N PRO A 97 -1.53 1.61 -24.28
CA PRO A 97 -2.94 1.60 -23.87
C PRO A 97 -3.30 0.56 -22.80
N PHE A 98 -2.39 -0.37 -22.52
CA PHE A 98 -2.42 -1.36 -21.43
C PHE A 98 -1.00 -1.97 -21.31
N PRO A 99 -0.68 -2.63 -20.20
CA PRO A 99 0.55 -3.40 -19.99
C PRO A 99 1.12 -4.15 -21.19
N ALA A 100 2.42 -4.00 -21.47
CA ALA A 100 3.08 -4.75 -22.54
C ALA A 100 3.02 -6.26 -22.28
N ALA A 101 3.08 -6.67 -21.01
CA ALA A 101 2.88 -8.05 -20.57
C ALA A 101 1.54 -8.66 -21.02
N TRP A 102 0.54 -7.85 -21.38
CA TRP A 102 -0.79 -8.32 -21.81
C TRP A 102 -0.89 -8.62 -23.30
N ALA A 103 0.22 -8.62 -24.06
CA ALA A 103 0.19 -8.94 -25.49
C ALA A 103 -0.54 -10.28 -25.78
N GLY A 104 -0.25 -11.33 -25.01
CA GLY A 104 -0.92 -12.63 -25.14
C GLY A 104 -2.39 -12.63 -24.72
N LEU A 105 -2.81 -11.73 -23.83
CA LEU A 105 -4.22 -11.52 -23.51
C LEU A 105 -4.92 -10.78 -24.65
N ALA A 106 -4.29 -9.74 -25.21
CA ALA A 106 -4.83 -8.96 -26.31
C ALA A 106 -5.05 -9.80 -27.58
N GLU A 107 -4.25 -10.85 -27.82
CA GLU A 107 -4.51 -11.84 -28.88
C GLU A 107 -5.78 -12.67 -28.62
N GLN A 108 -6.13 -12.94 -27.36
CA GLN A 108 -7.26 -13.78 -26.99
C GLN A 108 -8.59 -13.00 -26.90
N VAL A 109 -8.57 -11.78 -26.32
CA VAL A 109 -9.79 -10.99 -26.06
C VAL A 109 -9.87 -9.70 -26.89
N GLY A 110 -8.80 -9.37 -27.63
CA GLY A 110 -8.71 -8.15 -28.42
C GLY A 110 -8.14 -6.97 -27.63
N ALA A 111 -7.33 -6.16 -28.32
CA ALA A 111 -6.74 -4.93 -27.75
C ALA A 111 -7.77 -3.95 -27.17
N PRO A 112 -8.97 -3.72 -27.75
CA PRO A 112 -9.96 -2.83 -27.16
C PRO A 112 -10.42 -3.28 -25.77
N VAL A 113 -10.60 -4.59 -25.54
CA VAL A 113 -11.01 -5.12 -24.23
C VAL A 113 -9.92 -4.89 -23.19
N CYS A 114 -8.65 -5.13 -23.54
CA CYS A 114 -7.52 -4.82 -22.67
C CYS A 114 -7.44 -3.33 -22.31
N SER A 115 -7.64 -2.44 -23.30
CA SER A 115 -7.70 -1.00 -23.08
C SER A 115 -8.84 -0.60 -22.15
N ASP A 116 -10.02 -1.20 -22.31
CA ASP A 116 -11.18 -0.92 -21.47
C ASP A 116 -10.98 -1.38 -20.03
N ILE A 117 -10.39 -2.57 -19.82
CA ILE A 117 -10.04 -3.08 -18.48
C ILE A 117 -9.07 -2.13 -17.80
N TYR A 118 -7.94 -1.82 -18.45
CA TYR A 118 -6.90 -0.98 -17.87
C TYR A 118 -7.38 0.46 -17.65
N GLY A 119 -8.11 1.03 -18.62
CA GLY A 119 -8.70 2.36 -18.48
C GLY A 119 -9.69 2.43 -17.32
N SER A 120 -10.57 1.42 -17.18
CA SER A 120 -11.52 1.36 -16.07
C SER A 120 -10.83 1.24 -14.73
N TYR A 121 -9.75 0.46 -14.64
CA TYR A 121 -8.92 0.38 -13.43
C TYR A 121 -8.35 1.74 -13.05
N ILE A 122 -7.74 2.47 -14.01
CA ILE A 122 -7.15 3.78 -13.74
C ILE A 122 -8.21 4.78 -13.24
N GLU A 123 -9.40 4.80 -13.83
CA GLU A 123 -10.49 5.65 -13.34
C GLU A 123 -10.95 5.22 -11.94
N ALA A 124 -11.07 3.92 -11.69
CA ALA A 124 -11.46 3.37 -10.40
C ALA A 124 -10.49 3.78 -9.28
N ILE A 125 -9.18 3.77 -9.55
CA ILE A 125 -8.15 4.25 -8.61
C ILE A 125 -8.33 5.74 -8.28
N ARG A 126 -8.67 6.59 -9.26
CA ARG A 126 -8.97 8.01 -9.02
C ARG A 126 -10.24 8.20 -8.21
N GLU A 127 -11.25 7.38 -8.45
CA GLU A 127 -12.49 7.39 -7.69
C GLU A 127 -12.25 6.96 -6.24
N MET A 128 -11.47 5.91 -6.00
CA MET A 128 -11.06 5.51 -4.64
C MET A 128 -10.30 6.63 -3.93
N ALA A 129 -9.36 7.30 -4.61
CA ALA A 129 -8.63 8.44 -4.04
C ALA A 129 -9.56 9.53 -3.50
N SER A 130 -10.70 9.77 -4.18
CA SER A 130 -11.68 10.77 -3.78
C SER A 130 -12.42 10.43 -2.48
N LEU A 131 -12.44 9.17 -2.06
CA LEU A 131 -13.05 8.72 -0.80
C LEU A 131 -12.14 8.93 0.42
N GLY A 132 -10.86 9.27 0.21
CA GLY A 132 -9.85 9.28 1.27
C GLY A 132 -10.14 10.27 2.40
N GLU A 133 -10.78 11.41 2.11
CA GLU A 133 -11.17 12.37 3.16
C GLU A 133 -12.22 11.77 4.10
N ASP A 134 -13.28 11.19 3.53
CA ASP A 134 -14.37 10.57 4.30
C ASP A 134 -13.88 9.37 5.12
N VAL A 135 -13.04 8.52 4.52
CA VAL A 135 -12.44 7.35 5.21
C VAL A 135 -11.58 7.79 6.38
N ARG A 136 -10.72 8.81 6.20
CA ARG A 136 -9.89 9.33 7.28
C ARG A 136 -10.70 10.01 8.37
N ALA A 137 -11.73 10.78 8.01
CA ALA A 137 -12.60 11.44 8.99
C ALA A 137 -13.28 10.39 9.88
N HIS A 138 -13.79 9.31 9.28
CA HIS A 138 -14.38 8.21 10.06
C HIS A 138 -13.36 7.52 10.97
N ALA A 139 -12.17 7.20 10.47
CA ALA A 139 -11.12 6.54 11.24
C ALA A 139 -10.59 7.37 12.42
N ALA A 140 -10.75 8.70 12.37
CA ALA A 140 -10.41 9.58 13.49
C ALA A 140 -11.39 9.44 14.67
N ASP A 141 -12.66 9.14 14.38
CA ASP A 141 -13.74 9.05 15.36
C ASP A 141 -14.02 7.61 15.84
N ALA A 142 -13.66 6.62 15.03
CA ALA A 142 -13.86 5.20 15.30
C ALA A 142 -12.68 4.58 16.09
N PRO A 143 -12.93 3.53 16.90
CA PRO A 143 -11.89 2.80 17.63
C PRO A 143 -11.13 1.84 16.70
N VAL A 144 -10.48 2.39 15.68
CA VAL A 144 -9.60 1.71 14.72
C VAL A 144 -8.23 1.55 15.38
N ASP A 145 -7.62 0.36 15.29
CA ASP A 145 -6.27 0.17 15.83
C ASP A 145 -5.18 0.87 14.99
N GLU A 146 -3.97 0.98 15.52
CA GLU A 146 -2.88 1.70 14.83
C GLU A 146 -2.45 1.03 13.53
N SER A 147 -2.50 -0.30 13.45
CA SER A 147 -2.16 -1.06 12.24
C SER A 147 -3.18 -0.78 11.13
N GLU A 148 -4.48 -0.83 11.43
CA GLU A 148 -5.55 -0.49 10.50
C GLU A 148 -5.45 0.96 10.02
N LYS A 149 -5.17 1.91 10.94
CA LYS A 149 -4.90 3.32 10.58
C LYS A 149 -3.72 3.44 9.62
N ARG A 150 -2.65 2.67 9.81
CA ARG A 150 -1.50 2.65 8.91
C ARG A 150 -1.86 2.11 7.52
N TYR A 151 -2.73 1.11 7.44
CA TYR A 151 -3.27 0.63 6.15
C TYR A 151 -4.12 1.69 5.42
N ILE A 152 -4.86 2.54 6.14
CA ILE A 152 -5.54 3.70 5.52
C ILE A 152 -4.53 4.68 4.92
N LEU A 153 -3.43 4.96 5.63
CA LEU A 153 -2.36 5.85 5.15
C LEU A 153 -1.60 5.24 3.95
N LEU A 154 -1.38 3.93 3.96
CA LEU A 154 -0.83 3.17 2.85
C LEU A 154 -1.69 3.35 1.60
N ALA A 155 -2.99 3.11 1.72
CA ALA A 155 -3.92 3.23 0.61
C ALA A 155 -3.95 4.67 0.06
N ASP A 156 -4.01 5.69 0.94
CA ASP A 156 -3.90 7.09 0.55
C ASP A 156 -2.59 7.39 -0.19
N ALA A 157 -1.45 6.88 0.27
CA ALA A 157 -0.17 7.03 -0.41
C ALA A 157 -0.16 6.37 -1.79
N ALA A 158 -0.71 5.16 -1.91
CA ALA A 158 -0.82 4.44 -3.17
C ALA A 158 -1.66 5.22 -4.19
N TYR A 159 -2.84 5.70 -3.78
CA TYR A 159 -3.73 6.48 -4.63
C TYR A 159 -3.16 7.83 -5.08
N ARG A 160 -2.29 8.44 -4.26
CA ARG A 160 -1.54 9.66 -4.63
C ARG A 160 -0.33 9.36 -5.52
N GLY A 161 -0.04 8.09 -5.80
CA GLY A 161 1.08 7.63 -6.62
C GLY A 161 2.42 7.58 -5.88
N SER A 162 2.41 7.63 -4.55
CA SER A 162 3.58 7.56 -3.67
C SER A 162 3.88 6.11 -3.27
N HIS A 163 4.20 5.27 -4.27
CA HIS A 163 4.40 3.82 -4.05
C HIS A 163 5.51 3.49 -3.07
N PRO A 164 6.68 4.17 -3.06
CA PRO A 164 7.70 3.88 -2.05
C PRO A 164 7.19 4.09 -0.62
N VAL A 165 6.37 5.12 -0.39
CA VAL A 165 5.76 5.37 0.91
C VAL A 165 4.68 4.34 1.22
N ALA A 166 3.83 3.99 0.25
CA ALA A 166 2.82 2.95 0.43
C ALA A 166 3.47 1.60 0.79
N ASN A 167 4.51 1.20 0.06
CA ASN A 167 5.24 -0.04 0.31
C ASN A 167 6.00 -0.01 1.64
N MET A 168 6.61 1.12 2.01
CA MET A 168 7.18 1.28 3.37
C MET A 168 6.13 1.06 4.45
N LEU A 169 4.94 1.67 4.33
CA LEU A 169 3.85 1.49 5.30
C LEU A 169 3.30 0.05 5.31
N MET A 170 3.35 -0.63 4.16
CA MET A 170 2.93 -2.02 4.02
C MET A 170 3.93 -2.97 4.69
N THR A 171 5.23 -2.75 4.48
CA THR A 171 6.30 -3.56 5.05
C THR A 171 6.41 -3.36 6.55
N PHE A 172 6.30 -2.11 7.03
CA PHE A 172 6.44 -1.76 8.44
C PHE A 172 5.07 -1.45 9.05
N SER A 173 4.11 -2.35 8.88
CA SER A 173 2.71 -2.12 9.25
C SER A 173 2.46 -2.04 10.76
N SER A 174 3.34 -2.62 11.58
CA SER A 174 3.35 -2.55 13.05
C SER A 174 4.11 -1.33 13.58
N GLY A 175 5.12 -0.83 12.84
CA GLY A 175 5.89 0.36 13.22
C GLY A 175 6.74 0.14 14.47
N ASP A 176 7.06 -1.11 14.77
CA ASP A 176 8.00 -1.57 15.80
C ASP A 176 9.43 -1.71 15.26
N GLU A 177 9.59 -1.68 13.94
CA GLU A 177 10.87 -1.64 13.25
C GLU A 177 10.75 -0.92 11.90
N TYR A 178 11.88 -0.38 11.42
CA TYR A 178 12.07 0.03 10.04
C TYR A 178 13.47 -0.39 9.59
N VAL A 179 13.65 -0.67 8.30
CA VAL A 179 14.95 -1.05 7.74
C VAL A 179 15.28 -0.15 6.56
N ALA A 180 16.38 0.60 6.69
CA ALA A 180 16.92 1.45 5.64
C ALA A 180 18.21 0.84 5.08
N VAL A 181 18.59 1.19 3.85
CA VAL A 181 19.85 0.74 3.24
C VAL A 181 20.84 1.90 3.19
N CYS A 182 22.04 1.73 3.76
CA CYS A 182 23.06 2.76 3.72
C CYS A 182 23.53 3.01 2.27
N PRO A 183 23.44 4.24 1.75
CA PRO A 183 23.84 4.54 0.37
C PRO A 183 25.36 4.46 0.13
N ALA A 184 26.17 4.36 1.19
CA ALA A 184 27.63 4.32 1.09
C ALA A 184 28.22 2.90 1.09
N CYS A 185 27.66 1.99 1.90
CA CYS A 185 28.17 0.62 2.05
C CYS A 185 27.14 -0.47 1.72
N GLU A 186 25.92 -0.09 1.34
CA GLU A 186 24.82 -1.00 0.96
C GLU A 186 24.41 -1.98 2.07
N GLN A 187 24.84 -1.75 3.31
CA GLN A 187 24.40 -2.52 4.48
C GLN A 187 23.05 -2.00 5.00
N ASP A 188 22.26 -2.92 5.53
CA ASP A 188 21.03 -2.59 6.24
C ASP A 188 21.33 -1.78 7.51
N VAL A 189 20.39 -0.90 7.84
CA VAL A 189 20.38 -0.09 9.05
C VAL A 189 19.02 -0.31 9.70
N TYR A 190 19.02 -1.04 10.80
CA TYR A 190 17.82 -1.35 11.57
C TYR A 190 17.48 -0.15 12.45
N LEU A 191 16.27 0.38 12.28
CA LEU A 191 15.75 1.54 12.99
C LEU A 191 14.68 1.05 13.96
N TRP A 192 14.97 1.16 15.26
CA TRP A 192 14.13 0.59 16.30
C TRP A 192 13.45 1.70 17.11
N PRO A 193 12.12 1.82 17.09
CA PRO A 193 11.36 2.81 17.87
C PRO A 193 11.30 2.56 19.38
N ASN A 194 12.05 1.60 19.91
CA ASN A 194 12.05 1.26 21.33
C ASN A 194 13.29 1.84 22.01
N GLY A 195 13.08 2.90 22.80
CA GLY A 195 14.10 3.52 23.64
C GLY A 195 13.47 4.38 24.74
N GLU A 196 14.22 4.69 25.80
CA GLU A 196 13.77 5.60 26.86
C GLU A 196 13.28 6.94 26.24
N GLY A 197 11.98 7.21 26.37
CA GLY A 197 11.35 8.44 25.86
C GLY A 197 10.83 8.39 24.42
N GLY A 198 10.74 7.21 23.79
CA GLY A 198 10.12 7.05 22.46
C GLY A 198 10.99 7.56 21.30
N ARG A 199 12.32 7.48 21.46
CA ARG A 199 13.29 7.83 20.43
C ARG A 199 13.59 6.62 19.55
N ILE A 200 13.82 6.85 18.26
CA ILE A 200 14.36 5.81 17.37
C ILE A 200 15.88 5.73 17.55
N GLN A 201 16.40 4.50 17.59
CA GLN A 201 17.83 4.21 17.56
C GLN A 201 18.19 3.40 16.31
N ALA A 202 19.43 3.52 15.84
CA ALA A 202 19.94 2.79 14.69
C ALA A 202 20.90 1.68 15.12
N PHE A 203 20.83 0.53 14.45
CA PHE A 203 21.59 -0.68 14.76
C PHE A 203 22.19 -1.29 13.48
N ALA A 204 23.33 -1.97 13.63
CA ALA A 204 24.05 -2.60 12.52
C ALA A 204 23.43 -3.96 12.14
N GLU A 205 22.90 -4.66 13.14
CA GLU A 205 22.24 -5.96 13.01
C GLU A 205 20.87 -5.89 13.70
N ASP A 206 20.02 -6.87 13.43
CA ASP A 206 18.69 -6.95 14.03
C ASP A 206 18.80 -7.05 15.58
N PRO A 207 18.27 -6.06 16.33
CA PRO A 207 18.37 -6.03 17.80
C PRO A 207 17.67 -7.19 18.51
N VAL A 208 16.76 -7.91 17.85
CA VAL A 208 16.11 -9.12 18.40
C VAL A 208 17.11 -10.26 18.53
N PHE A 209 18.08 -10.34 17.62
CA PHE A 209 19.09 -11.40 17.60
C PHE A 209 20.40 -10.96 18.25
N GLU A 210 20.73 -9.67 18.16
CA GLU A 210 21.97 -9.10 18.68
C GLU A 210 21.68 -7.96 19.69
N GLU A 211 21.22 -8.34 20.89
CA GLU A 211 20.78 -7.39 21.93
C GLU A 211 21.90 -6.53 22.53
N GLU A 212 23.16 -7.02 22.53
CA GLU A 212 24.30 -6.36 23.19
C GLU A 212 25.06 -5.36 22.29
N GLN A 213 24.62 -5.19 21.04
CA GLN A 213 25.29 -4.31 20.09
C GLN A 213 25.16 -2.82 20.47
N GLU A 214 26.06 -1.99 19.94
CA GLU A 214 26.04 -0.55 20.17
C GLU A 214 24.85 0.09 19.43
N ALA A 215 24.03 0.85 20.17
CA ALA A 215 22.95 1.64 19.61
C ALA A 215 23.45 3.02 19.17
N TYR A 216 23.12 3.41 17.94
CA TYR A 216 23.51 4.69 17.35
C TYR A 216 22.37 5.70 17.43
N GLU A 217 22.72 6.97 17.69
CA GLU A 217 21.74 8.05 17.78
C GLU A 217 21.12 8.37 16.42
N VAL A 218 19.79 8.49 16.40
CA VAL A 218 19.04 9.09 15.29
C VAL A 218 18.64 10.51 15.68
N VAL A 219 18.99 11.47 14.85
CA VAL A 219 18.67 12.89 15.04
C VAL A 219 17.36 13.20 14.31
N PRO A 220 16.27 13.54 15.02
CA PRO A 220 14.99 13.85 14.40
C PRO A 220 15.02 15.23 13.72
N THR A 221 14.22 15.38 12.67
CA THR A 221 13.98 16.70 12.07
C THR A 221 12.92 17.48 12.84
N ALA A 222 13.12 18.80 12.97
CA ALA A 222 12.10 19.72 13.47
C ALA A 222 11.11 20.16 12.37
N LYS A 223 11.44 19.94 11.09
CA LYS A 223 10.64 20.38 9.95
C LYS A 223 10.76 19.39 8.79
N PHE A 224 9.61 18.92 8.31
CA PHE A 224 9.55 18.12 7.09
C PHE A 224 9.93 18.97 5.87
N ALA A 225 10.91 18.50 5.11
CA ALA A 225 11.37 19.16 3.91
C ALA A 225 10.56 18.71 2.69
N ASP A 226 10.28 17.40 2.63
CA ASP A 226 9.62 16.72 1.52
C ASP A 226 8.08 16.86 1.56
N ALA A 227 7.43 16.81 0.39
CA ALA A 227 5.99 16.96 0.28
C ALA A 227 5.22 15.72 0.81
N GLU A 228 5.78 14.52 0.62
CA GLU A 228 5.20 13.28 1.14
C GLU A 228 5.34 13.22 2.65
N GLN A 229 6.47 13.63 3.21
CA GLN A 229 6.63 13.75 4.67
C GLN A 229 5.55 14.66 5.28
N LYS A 230 5.30 15.84 4.68
CA LYS A 230 4.27 16.77 5.16
C LYS A 230 2.86 16.19 5.05
N THR A 231 2.57 15.55 3.92
CA THR A 231 1.25 14.95 3.67
C THR A 231 1.00 13.79 4.64
N LEU A 232 1.95 12.88 4.79
CA LEU A 232 1.87 11.75 5.71
C LEU A 232 1.73 12.21 7.16
N ALA A 233 2.53 13.20 7.59
CA ALA A 233 2.42 13.78 8.93
C ALA A 233 1.03 14.34 9.20
N LYS A 234 0.49 15.10 8.24
CA LYS A 234 -0.85 15.68 8.32
C LYS A 234 -1.91 14.59 8.42
N HIS A 235 -1.85 13.56 7.58
CA HIS A 235 -2.84 12.50 7.54
C HIS A 235 -2.77 11.60 8.78
N ALA A 236 -1.57 11.22 9.24
CA ALA A 236 -1.37 10.46 10.47
C ALA A 236 -1.94 11.20 11.69
N ALA A 237 -1.65 12.50 11.81
CA ALA A 237 -2.23 13.32 12.87
C ALA A 237 -3.76 13.42 12.78
N ALA A 238 -4.31 13.55 11.57
CA ALA A 238 -5.75 13.69 11.36
C ALA A 238 -6.53 12.43 11.77
N ILE A 239 -5.98 11.24 11.55
CA ILE A 239 -6.62 9.96 11.94
C ILE A 239 -6.23 9.51 13.35
N GLY A 240 -5.36 10.25 14.05
CA GLY A 240 -4.86 9.88 15.37
C GLY A 240 -4.05 8.58 15.35
N GLU A 241 -3.20 8.39 14.34
CA GLU A 241 -2.16 7.36 14.34
C GLU A 241 -0.96 7.96 15.12
N HIS A 242 -0.76 7.51 16.36
CA HIS A 242 0.20 8.13 17.26
C HIS A 242 1.62 7.58 17.10
N GLY A 243 1.77 6.28 16.83
CA GLY A 243 3.06 5.63 16.60
C GLY A 243 3.85 6.27 15.45
N LEU A 244 3.26 6.30 14.25
CA LEU A 244 3.85 6.93 13.07
C LEU A 244 4.02 8.44 13.27
N ALA A 245 3.07 9.14 13.92
CA ALA A 245 3.24 10.57 14.19
C ALA A 245 4.45 10.86 15.10
N ARG A 246 4.74 9.97 16.05
CA ARG A 246 5.95 10.01 16.90
C ARG A 246 7.21 9.68 16.10
N ASP A 247 7.15 8.68 15.23
CA ASP A 247 8.31 8.14 14.52
C ASP A 247 8.75 9.00 13.33
N LEU A 248 7.79 9.64 12.64
CA LEU A 248 8.04 10.34 11.37
C LEU A 248 9.12 11.45 11.44
N PRO A 249 9.25 12.25 12.53
CA PRO A 249 10.39 13.16 12.70
C PRO A 249 11.76 12.46 12.65
N TYR A 250 11.87 11.24 13.19
CA TYR A 250 13.10 10.44 13.14
C TYR A 250 13.32 9.83 11.76
N LEU A 251 12.28 9.28 11.13
CA LEU A 251 12.36 8.74 9.77
C LEU A 251 12.71 9.82 8.74
N ALA A 252 12.27 11.06 8.96
CA ALA A 252 12.63 12.23 8.18
C ALA A 252 13.94 12.91 8.63
N GLY A 253 14.62 12.33 9.62
CA GLY A 253 15.85 12.82 10.20
C GLY A 253 17.10 12.19 9.59
N GLU A 254 18.15 12.12 10.40
CA GLU A 254 19.47 11.69 9.99
C GLU A 254 20.17 10.82 11.04
N ALA A 255 21.12 10.01 10.58
CA ALA A 255 21.96 9.17 11.42
C ALA A 255 23.32 8.95 10.76
N ASN A 256 24.29 8.45 11.53
CA ASN A 256 25.48 7.83 10.97
C ASN A 256 25.23 6.33 10.83
N CYS A 257 25.59 5.73 9.70
CA CYS A 257 25.47 4.30 9.47
C CYS A 257 26.26 3.53 10.54
N PRO A 258 25.62 2.60 11.29
CA PRO A 258 26.31 1.78 12.30
C PRO A 258 27.47 0.93 11.75
N SER A 259 27.41 0.52 10.47
CA SER A 259 28.42 -0.35 9.86
C SER A 259 29.64 0.40 9.33
N CYS A 260 29.47 1.60 8.75
CA CYS A 260 30.57 2.34 8.10
C CYS A 260 30.83 3.75 8.65
N GLY A 261 29.99 4.24 9.56
CA GLY A 261 30.09 5.55 10.19
C GLY A 261 29.75 6.74 9.28
N GLN A 262 29.38 6.52 8.01
CA GLN A 262 29.02 7.61 7.10
C GLN A 262 27.67 8.22 7.46
N HIS A 263 27.58 9.54 7.35
CA HIS A 263 26.33 10.28 7.53
C HIS A 263 25.31 9.91 6.43
N MET A 264 24.05 9.77 6.82
CA MET A 264 22.95 9.49 5.90
C MET A 264 21.65 10.18 6.33
N GLN A 265 20.85 10.54 5.32
CA GLN A 265 19.44 10.91 5.53
C GLN A 265 18.60 9.63 5.53
N ILE A 266 17.77 9.46 6.56
CA ILE A 266 17.04 8.20 6.73
C ILE A 266 15.95 8.04 5.68
N TRP A 267 15.16 9.07 5.44
CA TRP A 267 14.02 9.02 4.52
C TRP A 267 14.37 8.47 3.11
N PRO A 268 15.36 9.02 2.38
CA PRO A 268 15.73 8.46 1.08
C PRO A 268 16.36 7.07 1.16
N ALA A 269 17.09 6.76 2.25
CA ALA A 269 17.70 5.44 2.46
C ALA A 269 16.66 4.35 2.81
N LEU A 270 15.57 4.73 3.47
CA LEU A 270 14.43 3.87 3.76
C LEU A 270 13.62 3.60 2.49
N LEU A 271 13.35 4.65 1.71
CA LEU A 271 12.53 4.53 0.51
C LEU A 271 13.27 3.90 -0.69
N SER A 272 14.60 3.86 -0.70
CA SER A 272 15.36 3.21 -1.78
C SER A 272 15.07 1.72 -1.89
N THR A 273 14.72 1.06 -0.80
CA THR A 273 14.29 -0.35 -0.76
C THR A 273 13.04 -0.61 -1.62
N PHE A 274 12.25 0.43 -1.89
CA PHE A 274 10.97 0.35 -2.57
C PHE A 274 10.92 1.12 -3.91
N SER A 275 12.06 1.60 -4.39
CA SER A 275 12.16 2.44 -5.60
C SER A 275 12.45 1.65 -6.89
N GLY A 276 12.17 0.34 -6.88
CA GLY A 276 12.38 -0.58 -8.02
C GLY A 276 11.29 -0.52 -9.09
#